data_AF-A0A9D6DWN2-F1
#
_entry.id   AF-A0A9D6DWN2-F1
#
_cell.length_a   1.000
_cell.length_b   1.000
_cell.length_c   1.000
_cell.angle_alpha   90.00
_cell.angle_beta   90.00
_cell.angle_gamma   90.00
#
_symmetry.space_group_name_H-M   'P 1'
#
loop_
_entity.id
_entity.type
_entity.pdbx_description
1 polymer ?
#
loop_
_entity_poly.entity_id
_entity_poly.type
_entity_poly.pdbx_seq_one_letter_code
_entity_poly.pdbx_strand_id
1 'polypeptide(L)' 'MVRNQDLSDSIDWGATTWEGSRRRQLECWATLSLDQILDAQEEMADLSGELASNPARTPPVL' A
#
# COMPACT_ATOMS: atom_id res chain seq x y z
N MET A 1 18.95 24.44 13.52
CA MET A 1 17.54 24.28 13.96
C MET A 1 16.69 24.24 12.69
N VAL A 2 16.47 23.05 12.12
CA VAL A 2 15.59 22.88 10.95
C VAL A 2 14.15 22.95 11.47
N ARG A 3 13.37 23.92 10.98
CA ARG A 3 11.98 24.11 11.42
C ARG A 3 11.13 22.98 10.84
N ASN A 4 10.40 22.26 11.70
CA ASN A 4 9.41 21.24 11.35
C ASN A 4 8.18 21.78 10.57
N GLN A 5 8.28 22.94 9.91
CA GLN A 5 7.15 23.72 9.39
C GLN A 5 6.87 23.55 7.89
N ASP A 6 7.71 22.80 7.15
CA ASP A 6 7.55 22.62 5.69
C ASP A 6 6.98 21.26 5.26
N LEU A 7 6.64 20.36 6.21
CA LEU A 7 6.08 19.05 5.86
C LEU A 7 4.60 19.12 5.48
N SER A 8 3.84 20.10 6.00
CA SER A 8 2.39 20.20 5.80
C SER A 8 1.97 20.56 4.37
N ASP A 9 2.81 21.29 3.65
CA ASP A 9 2.52 21.74 2.27
C ASP A 9 2.86 20.68 1.22
N SER A 10 3.56 19.60 1.60
CA SER A 10 3.93 18.50 0.70
C SER A 10 3.03 17.27 0.81
N ILE A 11 2.21 17.18 1.87
CA ILE A 11 1.35 16.03 2.11
C ILE A 11 0.10 16.18 1.25
N ASP A 12 0.00 15.34 0.21
CA ASP A 12 -1.24 15.21 -0.56
C ASP A 12 -2.31 14.54 0.30
N TRP A 13 -3.11 15.37 0.97
CA TRP A 13 -4.23 14.95 1.80
C TRP A 13 -5.28 14.14 1.03
N GLY A 14 -5.32 14.23 -0.31
CA GLY A 14 -6.12 13.35 -1.15
C GLY A 14 -5.73 11.88 -0.94
N ALA A 15 -4.44 11.57 -1.02
CA ALA A 15 -3.89 10.21 -0.86
C ALA A 15 -3.93 9.66 0.57
N THR A 16 -4.21 10.52 1.58
CA THR A 16 -4.30 10.11 2.99
C THR A 16 -5.67 9.56 3.40
N THR A 17 -6.65 9.62 2.50
CA THR A 17 -7.98 9.00 2.69
C THR A 17 -8.03 7.63 2.02
N TRP A 18 -8.93 6.75 2.48
CA TRP A 18 -9.15 5.45 1.80
C TRP A 18 -9.55 5.62 0.33
N GLU A 19 -10.39 6.61 0.02
CA GLU A 19 -10.83 6.83 -1.36
C GLU A 19 -9.69 7.32 -2.25
N GLY A 20 -8.85 8.23 -1.74
CA GLY A 20 -7.73 8.73 -2.50
C GLY A 20 -6.56 7.74 -2.59
N SER A 21 -6.33 6.91 -1.58
CA SER A 21 -5.36 5.80 -1.69
C SER A 21 -5.82 4.78 -2.73
N ARG A 22 -7.11 4.44 -2.75
CA ARG A 22 -7.72 3.59 -3.78
C ARG A 22 -7.59 4.19 -5.18
N ARG A 23 -7.87 5.49 -5.34
CA ARG A 23 -7.73 6.21 -6.62
C ARG A 23 -6.29 6.24 -7.11
N ARG A 24 -5.34 6.61 -6.24
CA ARG A 24 -3.90 6.60 -6.54
C ARG A 24 -3.39 5.21 -6.90
N GLN A 25 -3.89 4.18 -6.22
CA GLN A 25 -3.55 2.80 -6.57
C GLN A 25 -4.02 2.49 -7.99
N LEU A 26 -5.27 2.76 -8.35
CA LEU A 26 -5.75 2.56 -9.73
C LEU A 26 -4.93 3.33 -10.77
N GLU A 27 -4.54 4.57 -10.47
CA GLU A 27 -3.66 5.38 -11.35
C GLU A 27 -2.28 4.72 -11.52
N CYS A 28 -1.66 4.24 -10.44
CA CYS A 28 -0.40 3.51 -10.52
C CYS A 28 -0.52 2.21 -11.32
N TRP A 29 -1.60 1.43 -11.12
CA TRP A 29 -1.79 0.19 -11.88
C TRP A 29 -2.06 0.45 -13.36
N ALA A 30 -2.69 1.57 -13.70
CA ALA A 30 -2.94 1.95 -15.09
C ALA A 30 -1.67 2.31 -15.88
N THR A 31 -0.56 2.64 -15.21
CA THR A 31 0.72 2.97 -15.87
C THR A 31 1.67 1.78 -16.00
N LEU A 32 1.36 0.64 -15.39
CA LEU A 32 2.18 -0.56 -15.46
C LEU A 32 1.95 -1.33 -16.76
N SER A 33 3.02 -1.96 -17.25
CA SER A 33 2.91 -2.99 -18.30
C SER A 33 2.30 -4.29 -17.74
N LEU A 34 1.81 -5.15 -18.64
CA LEU A 34 1.27 -6.45 -18.24
C LEU A 34 2.29 -7.30 -17.46
N ASP A 35 3.55 -7.26 -17.86
CA ASP A 35 4.64 -8.01 -17.21
C ASP A 35 4.80 -7.58 -15.74
N GLN A 36 4.86 -6.26 -15.51
CA GLN A 36 4.96 -5.68 -14.16
C GLN A 36 3.71 -5.95 -13.30
N ILE A 37 2.54 -6.03 -13.92
CA ILE A 37 1.29 -6.41 -13.25
C ILE A 37 1.38 -7.87 -12.78
N LEU A 38 1.90 -8.77 -13.62
CA LEU A 38 2.05 -10.18 -13.27
C LEU A 38 3.07 -10.36 -12.15
N ASP A 39 4.26 -9.75 -12.28
CA ASP A 39 5.30 -9.79 -11.23
C ASP A 39 4.75 -9.32 -9.88
N ALA A 40 4.04 -8.18 -9.86
CA ALA A 40 3.46 -7.65 -8.62
C ALA A 40 2.39 -8.57 -8.01
N GLN A 41 1.61 -9.28 -8.84
CA GLN A 41 0.60 -10.24 -8.35
C GLN A 41 1.25 -11.50 -7.79
N GLU A 42 2.34 -11.97 -8.39
CA GLU A 42 3.11 -13.12 -7.90
C GLU A 42 3.76 -12.80 -6.56
N GLU A 43 4.42 -11.65 -6.42
CA GLU A 43 4.99 -11.19 -5.13
C GLU A 43 3.92 -11.08 -4.04
N MET A 44 2.72 -10.58 -4.37
CA MET A 44 1.60 -10.50 -3.44
C MET A 44 1.07 -11.87 -3.02
N ALA A 45 1.06 -12.85 -3.94
CA ALA A 45 0.68 -14.21 -3.62
C ALA A 45 1.66 -14.83 -2.60
N ASP A 46 2.97 -14.66 -2.81
CA ASP A 46 4.00 -15.14 -1.89
C ASP A 46 3.86 -14.50 -0.51
N LEU A 47 3.74 -13.17 -0.45
CA LEU A 47 3.53 -12.44 0.81
C LEU A 47 2.26 -12.88 1.53
N SER A 48 1.18 -13.17 0.80
CA SER A 48 -0.05 -13.69 1.41
C SER A 48 0.16 -15.06 2.05
N GLY A 49 0.96 -15.93 1.41
CA GLY A 49 1.34 -17.24 1.91
C GLY A 49 2.18 -17.13 3.18
N GLU A 50 3.17 -16.24 3.19
CA GLU A 50 3.99 -15.96 4.37
C GLU A 50 3.15 -15.43 5.55
N LEU A 51 2.26 -14.48 5.26
CA LEU A 51 1.41 -13.87 6.28
C LEU A 51 0.36 -14.85 6.84
N ALA A 52 -0.14 -15.77 6.01
CA ALA A 52 -1.03 -16.84 6.43
C ALA A 52 -0.31 -17.93 7.23
N SER A 53 0.95 -18.19 6.91
CA SER A 53 1.78 -19.20 7.58
C SER A 53 2.34 -18.74 8.93
N ASN A 54 2.24 -17.44 9.26
CA ASN A 54 2.70 -16.90 10.54
C ASN A 54 1.70 -17.22 11.69
N PRO A 55 2.04 -18.13 12.62
CA PRO A 55 1.13 -18.59 13.69
C PRO A 55 0.91 -17.55 14.79
N ALA A 56 1.60 -16.40 14.78
CA ALA A 56 1.45 -15.34 15.77
C ALA A 56 0.15 -14.51 15.60
N ARG A 57 -0.61 -14.74 14.52
CA ARG A 57 -1.86 -14.02 14.21
C ARG A 57 -3.10 -14.82 14.64
N THR A 58 -3.19 -15.20 15.91
CA THR A 58 -4.49 -15.53 16.52
C THR A 58 -5.20 -14.21 16.79
N PRO A 59 -6.29 -13.86 16.08
CA PRO A 59 -7.04 -12.65 16.39
C PRO A 59 -7.58 -12.77 17.83
N PRO A 60 -7.54 -11.70 18.64
CA PRO A 60 -8.20 -11.72 19.94
C PRO A 60 -9.69 -12.00 19.72
N VAL A 61 -10.20 -13.02 20.40
CA VAL A 61 -11.64 -13.31 20.45
C VAL A 61 -12.29 -12.14 21.18
N LEU A 62 -13.14 -11.37 20.48
CA LEU A 62 -13.99 -10.33 21.06
C LEU A 62 -15.14 -10.94 21.86
#